data_AF-A0A3D2UED5-F1
#
_entry.id   AF-A0A3D2UED5-F1
#
_cell.length_a   1.000
_cell.length_b   1.000
_cell.length_c   1.000
_cell.angle_alpha   90.00
_cell.angle_beta   90.00
_cell.angle_gamma   90.00
#
_symmetry.space_group_name_H-M   'P 1'
#
loop_
_entity.id
_entity.type
_entity.pdbx_description
1 polymer ?
#
loop_
_entity_poly.entity_id
_entity_poly.type
_entity_poly.pdbx_seq_one_letter_code
_entity_poly.pdbx_strand_id
1 'polypeptide(L)' 'AISKARFEFRWRDQFNLALDPVTAEEYHDETLPAEGAKVAHFCSMCG' A
#
# COMPACT_ATOMS: atom_id res chain seq x y z
N ALA A 1 -0.65 6.55 -13.22
CA ALA A 1 -0.60 5.11 -12.85
C ALA A 1 -0.73 4.92 -11.33
N ILE A 2 0.19 5.47 -10.53
CA ILE A 2 0.19 5.30 -9.07
C ILE A 2 -1.07 5.82 -8.35
N SER A 3 -1.61 6.98 -8.76
CA SER A 3 -2.83 7.54 -8.16
C SER A 3 -4.05 6.63 -8.33
N LYS A 4 -4.13 5.90 -9.45
CA LYS A 4 -5.19 4.92 -9.70
C LYS A 4 -5.03 3.70 -8.79
N ALA A 5 -3.81 3.18 -8.64
CA ALA A 5 -3.53 2.07 -7.71
C ALA A 5 -3.85 2.45 -6.25
N ARG A 6 -3.62 3.71 -5.84
CA ARG A 6 -4.04 4.24 -4.54
C ARG A 6 -5.55 4.21 -4.34
N PHE A 7 -6.30 4.71 -5.32
CA PHE A 7 -7.76 4.77 -5.26
C PHE A 7 -8.41 3.38 -5.23
N GLU A 8 -7.81 2.43 -5.95
CA GLU A 8 -8.30 1.05 -6.06
C GLU A 8 -7.76 0.10 -4.97
N PHE A 9 -7.00 0.61 -3.98
CA PHE A 9 -6.37 -0.18 -2.93
C PHE A 9 -5.51 -1.34 -3.44
N ARG A 10 -4.91 -1.19 -4.63
CA ARG A 10 -3.94 -2.14 -5.18
C ARG A 10 -2.56 -1.86 -4.59
N TRP A 11 -2.35 -2.21 -3.32
CA TRP A 11 -1.15 -1.85 -2.56
C TRP A 11 0.14 -2.34 -3.23
N ARG A 12 0.19 -3.61 -3.66
CA ARG A 12 1.36 -4.15 -4.39
C ARG A 12 1.70 -3.35 -5.64
N ASP A 13 0.68 -2.96 -6.40
CA ASP A 13 0.88 -2.16 -7.61
C ASP A 13 1.30 -0.73 -7.28
N GLN A 14 0.80 -0.17 -6.16
CA GLN A 14 1.24 1.14 -5.69
C GLN A 14 2.72 1.13 -5.28
N PHE A 15 3.18 0.12 -4.53
CA PHE A 15 4.60 0.00 -4.12
C PHE A 15 5.50 -0.15 -5.35
N ASN A 16 5.15 -1.04 -6.28
CA ASN A 16 5.92 -1.26 -7.50
C ASN A 16 5.99 -0.03 -8.42
N LEU A 17 5.04 0.90 -8.30
CA LEU A 17 5.02 2.17 -9.03
C LEU A 17 5.69 3.32 -8.27
N ALA A 18 6.12 3.10 -7.02
CA ALA A 18 6.87 4.09 -6.24
C ALA A 18 8.31 4.20 -6.73
N LEU A 19 8.96 5.32 -6.38
CA LEU A 19 10.38 5.52 -6.67
C LEU A 19 11.26 4.52 -5.90
N ASP A 20 10.84 4.19 -4.69
CA ASP A 20 11.45 3.18 -3.82
C ASP A 20 10.35 2.21 -3.32
N PRO A 21 10.15 1.07 -4.01
CA PRO A 21 9.11 0.12 -3.65
C PRO A 21 9.30 -0.52 -2.27
N VAL A 22 10.55 -0.76 -1.87
CA VAL A 22 10.87 -1.47 -0.61
C VAL A 22 10.51 -0.58 0.57
N THR A 23 10.98 0.67 0.58
CA THR A 23 10.62 1.61 1.65
C THR A 23 9.12 1.89 1.70
N ALA A 24 8.44 1.93 0.55
CA ALA A 24 7.00 2.13 0.51
C ALA A 24 6.21 0.97 1.16
N GLU A 25 6.66 -0.27 0.96
CA GLU A 25 6.09 -1.46 1.60
C GLU A 25 6.41 -1.51 3.10
N GLU A 26 7.65 -1.21 3.49
CA GLU A 26 8.07 -1.16 4.90
C GLU A 26 7.22 -0.17 5.71
N TYR A 27 7.01 1.04 5.20
CA TYR A 27 6.18 2.06 5.88
C TYR A 27 4.70 1.66 5.99
N HIS A 28 4.18 0.92 5.02
CA HIS A 28 2.84 0.35 5.15
C HIS A 28 2.80 -0.70 6.28
N ASP A 29 3.82 -1.56 6.34
CA ASP A 29 3.86 -2.71 7.25
C ASP A 29 4.22 -2.38 8.69
N GLU A 30 4.81 -1.21 8.95
CA GLU A 30 4.97 -0.68 10.31
C GLU A 30 3.64 -0.65 11.09
N THR A 31 2.52 -0.44 10.39
CA THR A 31 1.19 -0.37 11.01
C THR A 31 0.26 -1.52 10.62
N LEU A 32 0.45 -2.11 9.43
CA LEU A 32 -0.42 -3.15 8.87
C LEU A 32 0.39 -4.31 8.25
N PRO A 33 1.13 -5.10 9.06
CA PRO A 33 2.07 -6.10 8.54
C PRO A 33 1.40 -7.35 7.95
N ALA A 34 0.11 -7.55 8.19
CA ALA A 34 -0.60 -8.72 7.71
C ALA A 34 -0.73 -8.70 6.18
N GLU A 35 -0.47 -9.82 5.52
CA GLU A 35 -0.63 -9.96 4.06
C GLU A 35 -2.03 -9.57 3.56
N GLY A 36 -3.06 -9.81 4.38
CA GLY A 36 -4.44 -9.39 4.09
C GLY A 36 -4.62 -7.87 3.97
N ALA A 37 -3.77 -7.07 4.61
CA ALA A 37 -3.83 -5.62 4.50
C ALA A 37 -3.45 -5.11 3.10
N LYS A 38 -2.61 -5.85 2.37
CA LYS A 38 -2.23 -5.51 0.98
C LYS A 38 -3.36 -5.68 -0.04
N VAL A 39 -4.48 -6.28 0.37
CA VAL A 39 -5.71 -6.43 -0.43
C VAL A 39 -6.91 -5.77 0.24
N ALA A 40 -6.70 -5.11 1.39
CA ALA A 40 -7.76 -4.49 2.15
C ALA A 40 -8.12 -3.11 1.56
N HIS A 41 -9.42 -2.81 1.52
CA HIS A 41 -9.97 -1.53 1.09
C HIS A 41 -9.98 -0.47 2.22
N PHE A 42 -8.94 -0.46 3.05
CA PHE A 42 -8.72 0.57 4.06
C PHE A 42 -7.22 0.82 4.24
N CYS A 43 -6.89 1.95 4.86
CA CYS A 43 -5.52 2.33 5.19
C CYS A 43 -5.44 2.71 6.68
N SER A 44 -4.27 2.62 7.31
CA SER A 44 -4.10 2.95 8.73
C SER A 44 -4.44 4.41 9.08
N MET A 45 -4.41 5.32 8.09
CA MET A 45 -4.86 6.71 8.26
C MET A 45 -6.35 6.94 7.99
N CYS A 46 -7.05 5.93 7.46
CA CYS A 46 -8.43 6.04 7.01
C CYS A 46 -9.43 5.70 8.11
N GLY A 47 -9.03 4.88 9.11
CA GLY A 47 -9.86 4.52 10.27
C GLY A 47 -11.18 3.87 9.90
#